data_AF-A0A1Q6DX99-F1
#
_entry.id   AF-A0A1Q6DX99-F1
#
_cell.length_a   1.000
_cell.length_b   1.000
_cell.length_c   1.000
_cell.angle_alpha   90.00
_cell.angle_beta   90.00
_cell.angle_gamma   90.00
#
_symmetry.space_group_name_H-M   'P 1'
#
loop_
_entity.id
_entity.type
_entity.pdbx_description
1 polymer ?
#
loop_
_entity_poly.entity_id
_entity_poly.type
_entity_poly.pdbx_seq_one_letter_code
_entity_poly.pdbx_strand_id
1 'polypeptide(L)'
;MSSSEKLNLDKSKVSFKEIKKLITEVKNLTNLNISKVILVNGENKISSTTGKIELTFSKYASWSLIAKTLINISEIDNNAEHEISMELKYDKIEKYEKEGYVVVSYGKIEGDYYKVIFEIPFSSPSALKKMALSIYNSDQEIKKDILWDGGDKRLIKLCKELKNLNWKVSTIKFVNGKNLELNLSNQGKTAKETKEKIIKKTKEN
;
A
#
# COMPACT_ATOMS: atom_id res chain seq x y z
N MET A 1 -24.22 6.38 -5.56
CA MET A 1 -22.86 5.89 -5.91
C MET A 1 -22.38 6.67 -7.13
N SER A 2 -21.38 7.55 -6.99
CA SER A 2 -20.79 8.21 -8.17
C SER A 2 -20.07 7.14 -8.98
N SER A 3 -20.43 6.97 -10.27
CA SER A 3 -19.67 6.09 -11.15
C SER A 3 -18.27 6.67 -11.32
N SER A 4 -17.24 5.84 -11.11
CA SER A 4 -15.87 6.24 -11.42
C SER A 4 -15.67 6.12 -12.93
N GLU A 5 -15.16 7.18 -13.54
CA GLU A 5 -14.85 7.14 -14.97
C GLU A 5 -13.53 6.40 -15.18
N LYS A 6 -13.57 5.35 -16.02
CA LYS A 6 -12.43 4.46 -16.26
C LYS A 6 -11.70 4.83 -17.55
N LEU A 7 -10.38 4.96 -17.45
CA LEU A 7 -9.46 5.16 -18.56
C LEU A 7 -8.44 4.02 -18.55
N ASN A 8 -8.12 3.49 -19.73
CA ASN A 8 -7.14 2.43 -19.89
C ASN A 8 -5.87 2.97 -20.58
N LEU A 9 -4.73 2.81 -19.93
CA LEU A 9 -3.40 3.13 -20.44
C LEU A 9 -2.70 1.83 -20.82
N ASP A 10 -2.11 1.79 -22.02
CA ASP A 10 -1.40 0.61 -22.48
C ASP A 10 -0.05 0.45 -21.74
N LYS A 11 0.04 -0.52 -20.84
CA LYS A 11 1.24 -0.75 -20.04
C LYS A 11 2.44 -1.22 -20.87
N SER A 12 2.23 -1.75 -22.08
CA SER A 12 3.32 -2.16 -22.97
C SER A 12 3.97 -0.98 -23.69
N LYS A 13 3.25 0.15 -23.79
CA LYS A 13 3.66 1.35 -24.53
C LYS A 13 4.08 2.50 -23.64
N VAL A 14 4.10 2.30 -22.32
CA VAL A 14 4.33 3.38 -21.36
C VAL A 14 5.29 2.95 -20.26
N SER A 15 6.41 3.67 -20.19
CA SER A 15 7.39 3.55 -19.11
C SER A 15 6.88 4.18 -17.81
N PHE A 16 7.47 3.77 -16.68
CA PHE A 16 7.17 4.41 -15.40
C PHE A 16 7.50 5.92 -15.38
N LYS A 17 8.52 6.35 -16.13
CA LYS A 17 8.86 7.77 -16.28
C LYS A 17 7.72 8.53 -16.94
N GLU A 18 7.09 7.95 -17.95
CA GLU A 18 5.93 8.53 -18.62
C GLU A 18 4.67 8.50 -17.75
N ILE A 19 4.45 7.46 -16.94
CA ILE A 19 3.37 7.44 -15.93
C ILE A 19 3.57 8.58 -14.93
N LYS A 20 4.77 8.73 -14.37
CA LYS A 20 5.10 9.82 -13.43
C LYS A 20 4.88 11.19 -14.08
N LYS A 21 5.33 11.36 -15.33
CA LYS A 21 5.12 12.59 -16.10
C LYS A 21 3.64 12.87 -16.31
N LEU A 22 2.86 11.88 -16.73
CA LEU A 22 1.41 11.96 -16.90
C LEU A 22 0.73 12.40 -15.60
N ILE A 23 1.03 11.75 -14.48
CA ILE A 23 0.49 12.11 -13.16
C ILE A 23 0.81 13.57 -12.84
N THR A 24 2.08 13.97 -12.96
CA THR A 24 2.54 15.32 -12.64
C THR A 24 1.84 16.37 -13.50
N GLU A 25 1.76 16.14 -14.81
CA GLU A 25 1.10 17.05 -15.75
C GLU A 25 -0.40 17.14 -15.50
N VAL A 26 -1.05 16.00 -15.22
CA VAL A 26 -2.47 15.96 -14.85
C VAL A 26 -2.69 16.77 -13.58
N LYS A 27 -1.92 16.54 -12.51
CA LYS A 27 -2.02 17.31 -11.26
C LYS A 27 -1.93 18.82 -11.51
N ASN A 28 -0.90 19.25 -12.24
CA ASN A 28 -0.64 20.66 -12.52
C ASN A 28 -1.74 21.34 -13.34
N LEU A 29 -2.45 20.59 -14.19
CA LEU A 29 -3.47 21.12 -15.10
C LEU A 29 -4.90 21.01 -14.55
N THR A 30 -5.13 20.21 -13.52
CA THR A 30 -6.50 19.77 -13.15
C THR A 30 -6.77 19.72 -11.64
N ASN A 31 -5.81 20.10 -10.78
CA ASN A 31 -5.90 20.01 -9.31
C ASN A 31 -6.29 18.62 -8.75
N LEU A 32 -6.14 17.56 -9.56
CA LEU A 32 -6.40 16.18 -9.15
C LEU A 32 -5.37 15.71 -8.12
N ASN A 33 -5.84 15.14 -7.00
CA ASN A 33 -4.99 14.43 -6.03
C ASN A 33 -5.10 12.92 -6.21
N ILE A 34 -4.04 12.19 -5.86
CA ILE A 34 -4.06 10.73 -5.90
C ILE A 34 -4.83 10.24 -4.67
N SER A 35 -5.97 9.58 -4.88
CA SER A 35 -6.76 9.00 -3.79
C SER A 35 -6.37 7.56 -3.48
N LYS A 36 -5.88 6.81 -4.48
CA LYS A 36 -5.48 5.42 -4.32
C LYS A 36 -4.52 4.97 -5.40
N VAL A 37 -3.55 4.12 -5.06
CA VAL A 37 -2.74 3.37 -6.01
C VAL A 37 -2.82 1.88 -5.70
N ILE A 38 -2.89 1.06 -6.74
CA ILE A 38 -2.83 -0.39 -6.63
C ILE A 38 -1.62 -0.90 -7.40
N LEU A 39 -0.79 -1.70 -6.74
CA LEU A 39 0.32 -2.43 -7.33
C LEU A 39 0.08 -3.93 -7.23
N VAL A 40 0.56 -4.68 -8.23
CA VAL A 40 0.46 -6.14 -8.30
C VAL A 40 1.81 -6.78 -8.62
N ASN A 41 2.05 -7.96 -8.04
CA ASN A 41 3.20 -8.81 -8.35
C ASN A 41 2.77 -10.29 -8.25
N GLY A 42 2.41 -10.87 -9.40
CA GLY A 42 1.75 -12.18 -9.43
C GLY A 42 0.39 -12.11 -8.73
N GLU A 43 0.20 -12.97 -7.74
CA GLU A 43 -0.98 -13.02 -6.87
C GLU A 43 -0.93 -12.01 -5.71
N ASN A 44 0.21 -11.33 -5.52
CA ASN A 44 0.38 -10.36 -4.45
C ASN A 44 -0.15 -8.99 -4.85
N LYS A 45 -0.66 -8.23 -3.89
CA LYS A 45 -1.27 -6.91 -4.11
C LYS A 45 -0.89 -5.93 -3.01
N ILE A 46 -0.68 -4.68 -3.40
CA ILE A 46 -0.55 -3.52 -2.51
C ILE A 46 -1.60 -2.50 -2.92
N SER A 47 -2.39 -2.04 -1.98
CA SER A 47 -3.46 -1.07 -2.18
C SER A 47 -3.24 0.07 -1.20
N SER A 48 -2.87 1.24 -1.69
CA SER A 48 -2.39 2.35 -0.87
C SER A 48 -3.21 3.61 -1.11
N THR A 49 -3.70 4.21 -0.05
CA THR A 49 -4.33 5.53 0.00
C THR A 49 -3.42 6.50 0.77
N THR A 50 -3.87 7.73 1.00
CA THR A 50 -3.12 8.70 1.81
C THR A 50 -3.03 8.38 3.30
N GLY A 51 -3.83 7.44 3.81
CA GLY A 51 -3.84 7.08 5.25
C GLY A 51 -3.63 5.60 5.55
N LYS A 52 -3.65 4.74 4.52
CA LYS A 52 -3.58 3.29 4.70
C LYS A 52 -2.81 2.60 3.57
N ILE A 53 -2.03 1.58 3.91
CA ILE A 53 -1.55 0.56 2.97
C ILE A 53 -2.17 -0.79 3.33
N GLU A 54 -2.84 -1.41 2.38
CA GLU A 54 -3.35 -2.78 2.47
C GLU A 54 -2.40 -3.67 1.68
N LEU A 55 -1.70 -4.56 2.39
CA LEU A 55 -0.85 -5.59 1.82
C LEU A 55 -1.64 -6.89 1.69
N THR A 56 -1.49 -7.57 0.57
CA THR A 56 -1.98 -8.93 0.37
C THR A 56 -0.84 -9.75 -0.21
N PHE A 57 -0.38 -10.75 0.55
CA PHE A 57 0.63 -11.70 0.12
C PHE A 57 0.00 -13.08 -0.02
N SER A 58 0.23 -13.73 -1.16
CA SER A 58 -0.16 -15.13 -1.31
C SER A 58 0.75 -16.02 -0.46
N LYS A 59 0.30 -17.25 -0.17
CA LYS A 59 1.09 -18.26 0.54
C LYS A 59 2.40 -18.65 -0.18
N TYR A 60 2.56 -18.25 -1.45
CA TYR A 60 3.76 -18.49 -2.26
C TYR A 60 4.69 -17.28 -2.35
N ALA A 61 4.41 -16.20 -1.62
CA ALA A 61 5.23 -15.00 -1.60
C ALA A 61 6.63 -15.32 -1.03
N SER A 62 7.68 -14.97 -1.78
CA SER A 62 9.05 -15.21 -1.31
C SER A 62 9.42 -14.31 -0.14
N TRP A 63 10.28 -14.81 0.75
CA TRP A 63 10.85 -14.04 1.86
C TRP A 63 11.39 -12.69 1.42
N SER A 64 12.17 -12.66 0.32
CA SER A 64 12.76 -11.42 -0.18
C SER A 64 11.70 -10.42 -0.66
N LEU A 65 10.59 -10.88 -1.23
CA LEU A 65 9.51 -9.98 -1.67
C LEU A 65 8.84 -9.32 -0.46
N ILE A 66 8.50 -10.13 0.55
CA ILE A 66 7.85 -9.66 1.79
C ILE A 66 8.76 -8.68 2.52
N ALA A 67 9.98 -9.12 2.87
CA ALA A 67 10.90 -8.33 3.69
C ALA A 67 11.27 -6.99 3.01
N LYS A 68 11.61 -7.00 1.72
CA LYS A 68 11.96 -5.77 1.01
C LYS A 68 10.77 -4.84 0.80
N THR A 69 9.55 -5.38 0.67
CA THR A 69 8.34 -4.54 0.62
C THR A 69 8.14 -3.80 1.92
N LEU A 70 8.25 -4.49 3.07
CA LEU A 70 8.11 -3.88 4.39
C LEU A 70 9.21 -2.85 4.67
N ILE A 71 10.47 -3.15 4.33
CA ILE A 71 11.60 -2.21 4.45
C ILE A 71 11.38 -0.97 3.58
N ASN A 72 10.94 -1.13 2.32
CA ASN A 72 10.68 0.03 1.47
C ASN A 72 9.57 0.93 2.06
N ILE A 73 8.58 0.37 2.75
CA ILE A 73 7.55 1.16 3.43
C ILE A 73 8.16 1.91 4.61
N SER A 74 8.97 1.26 5.45
CA SER A 74 9.61 1.93 6.60
C SER A 74 10.57 3.05 6.20
N GLU A 75 11.28 2.90 5.07
CA GLU A 75 12.16 3.94 4.51
C GLU A 75 11.39 5.15 3.92
N ILE A 76 10.10 4.96 3.60
CA ILE A 76 9.24 6.04 3.09
C ILE A 76 8.53 6.74 4.23
N ASP A 77 8.04 5.96 5.19
CA ASP A 77 7.38 6.43 6.39
C ASP A 77 7.77 5.55 7.58
N ASN A 78 8.68 6.08 8.39
CA ASN A 78 9.20 5.40 9.57
C ASN A 78 8.18 5.37 10.73
N ASN A 79 7.13 6.20 10.65
CA ASN A 79 6.06 6.26 11.63
C ASN A 79 4.88 5.35 11.26
N ALA A 80 4.99 4.57 10.17
CA ALA A 80 3.96 3.62 9.81
C ALA A 80 3.82 2.52 10.87
N GLU A 81 2.61 1.99 11.02
CA GLU A 81 2.30 1.00 12.06
C GLU A 81 1.24 0.00 11.60
N HIS A 82 1.31 -1.21 12.14
CA HIS A 82 0.29 -2.24 11.95
C HIS A 82 -0.24 -2.68 13.31
N GLU A 83 -1.55 -2.55 13.52
CA GLU A 83 -2.22 -3.06 14.72
C GLU A 83 -2.52 -4.56 14.59
N ILE A 84 -2.26 -5.30 15.66
CA ILE A 84 -2.61 -6.72 15.78
C ILE A 84 -3.24 -7.02 17.15
N SER A 85 -4.34 -7.78 17.14
CA SER A 85 -4.95 -8.34 18.35
C SER A 85 -4.48 -9.77 18.54
N MET A 86 -4.05 -10.10 19.76
CA MET A 86 -3.56 -11.43 20.12
C MET A 86 -4.14 -11.89 21.46
N GLU A 87 -4.33 -13.20 21.62
CA GLU A 87 -4.66 -13.82 22.91
C GLU A 87 -3.42 -14.53 23.45
N LEU A 88 -2.94 -14.11 24.61
CA LEU A 88 -1.73 -14.65 25.21
C LEU A 88 -1.77 -14.57 26.74
N LYS A 89 -0.90 -15.34 27.38
CA LYS A 89 -0.68 -15.24 28.83
C LYS A 89 0.01 -13.92 29.18
N TYR A 90 -0.26 -13.37 30.36
CA TYR A 90 0.32 -12.11 30.83
C TYR A 90 1.85 -12.07 30.72
N ASP A 91 2.53 -13.16 31.08
CA ASP A 91 3.99 -13.30 31.03
C ASP A 91 4.59 -13.21 29.62
N LYS A 92 3.76 -13.34 28.58
CA LYS A 92 4.18 -13.22 27.18
C LYS A 92 4.14 -11.78 26.66
N ILE A 93 3.47 -10.85 27.34
CA ILE A 93 3.38 -9.45 26.89
C ILE A 93 4.78 -8.82 26.81
N GLU A 94 5.54 -8.93 27.90
CA GLU A 94 6.91 -8.38 28.00
C GLU A 94 7.85 -8.95 26.91
N LYS A 95 7.60 -10.20 26.48
CA LYS A 95 8.36 -10.82 25.38
C LYS A 95 8.14 -10.08 24.07
N TYR A 96 6.90 -9.70 23.74
CA TYR A 96 6.61 -8.95 22.51
C TYR A 96 7.15 -7.52 22.58
N GLU A 97 7.08 -6.88 23.75
CA GLU A 97 7.70 -5.56 23.96
C GLU A 97 9.21 -5.59 23.72
N LYS A 98 9.91 -6.62 24.23
CA LYS A 98 11.34 -6.85 23.95
C LYS A 98 11.63 -7.13 22.48
N GLU A 99 10.66 -7.65 21.74
CA GLU A 99 10.75 -7.82 20.29
C GLU A 99 10.44 -6.54 19.50
N GLY A 100 10.04 -5.47 20.20
CA GLY A 100 9.82 -4.12 19.66
C GLY A 100 8.36 -3.82 19.30
N TYR A 101 7.41 -4.63 19.78
CA TYR A 101 5.98 -4.33 19.70
C TYR A 101 5.61 -3.30 20.77
N VAL A 102 4.58 -2.50 20.53
CA VAL A 102 4.07 -1.52 21.50
C VAL A 102 2.71 -1.97 21.99
N VAL A 103 2.52 -2.11 23.30
CA VAL A 103 1.21 -2.45 23.88
C VAL A 103 0.31 -1.23 23.82
N VAL A 104 -0.81 -1.33 23.11
CA VAL A 104 -1.83 -0.27 23.03
C VAL A 104 -2.85 -0.44 24.14
N SER A 105 -3.36 -1.66 24.30
CA SER A 105 -4.32 -2.00 25.34
C SER A 105 -4.31 -3.50 25.62
N TYR A 106 -4.79 -3.90 26.79
CA TYR A 106 -5.04 -5.29 27.11
C TYR A 106 -6.22 -5.44 28.06
N GLY A 107 -6.92 -6.57 27.94
CA GLY A 107 -8.05 -6.93 28.79
C GLY A 107 -7.98 -8.40 29.18
N LYS A 108 -8.27 -8.69 30.45
CA LYS A 108 -8.32 -10.06 30.96
C LYS A 108 -9.51 -10.80 30.36
N ILE A 109 -9.29 -12.02 29.86
CA ILE A 109 -10.36 -12.90 29.36
C ILE A 109 -10.72 -13.91 30.44
N GLU A 110 -9.80 -14.83 30.76
CA GLU A 110 -9.99 -15.90 31.74
C GLU A 110 -8.63 -16.35 32.29
N GLY A 111 -8.56 -16.68 33.58
CA GLY A 111 -7.31 -17.16 34.20
C GLY A 111 -6.16 -16.18 34.02
N ASP A 112 -5.05 -16.61 33.41
CA ASP A 112 -3.90 -15.76 33.08
C ASP A 112 -3.88 -15.29 31.61
N TYR A 113 -4.98 -15.49 30.86
CA TYR A 113 -5.07 -15.11 29.45
C TYR A 113 -5.67 -13.71 29.26
N TYR A 114 -5.05 -12.96 28.36
CA TYR A 114 -5.39 -11.59 28.02
C TYR A 114 -5.57 -11.46 26.51
N LYS A 115 -6.56 -10.66 26.12
CA LYS A 115 -6.63 -10.09 24.78
C LYS A 115 -5.78 -8.83 24.79
N VAL A 116 -4.75 -8.79 23.96
CA VAL A 116 -3.79 -7.69 23.90
C VAL A 116 -3.82 -7.13 22.49
N ILE A 117 -3.88 -5.81 22.38
CA ILE A 117 -3.71 -5.06 21.14
C ILE A 117 -2.28 -4.52 21.14
N PHE A 118 -1.51 -4.89 20.13
CA PHE A 118 -0.18 -4.37 19.87
C PHE A 118 -0.14 -3.54 18.60
N GLU A 119 0.70 -2.52 18.60
CA GLU A 119 1.23 -1.88 17.41
C GLU A 119 2.58 -2.50 17.04
N ILE A 120 2.76 -2.76 15.74
CA ILE A 120 4.04 -3.11 15.15
C ILE A 120 4.59 -1.85 14.45
N PRO A 121 5.50 -1.09 15.09
CA PRO A 121 6.06 0.10 14.47
C PRO A 121 7.06 -0.27 13.37
N PHE A 122 6.94 0.38 12.22
CA PHE A 122 7.85 0.19 11.08
C PHE A 122 9.27 0.71 11.35
N SER A 123 9.42 1.53 12.40
CA SER A 123 10.71 1.98 12.94
C SER A 123 11.48 0.94 13.74
N SER A 124 10.87 -0.21 14.07
CA SER A 124 11.52 -1.30 14.78
C SER A 124 11.93 -2.42 13.83
N PRO A 125 13.23 -2.59 13.50
CA PRO A 125 13.68 -3.65 12.61
C PRO A 125 13.37 -5.05 13.14
N SER A 126 13.39 -5.22 14.46
CA SER A 126 13.06 -6.50 15.12
C SER A 126 11.58 -6.83 14.92
N ALA A 127 10.68 -5.90 15.23
CA ALA A 127 9.24 -6.11 15.08
C ALA A 127 8.86 -6.32 13.61
N LEU A 128 9.45 -5.54 12.69
CA LEU A 128 9.23 -5.67 11.26
C LEU A 128 9.72 -7.03 10.71
N LYS A 129 10.86 -7.53 11.21
CA LYS A 129 11.36 -8.88 10.87
C LYS A 129 10.39 -9.96 11.35
N LYS A 130 9.82 -9.83 12.55
CA LYS A 130 8.81 -10.77 13.07
C LYS A 130 7.51 -10.72 12.28
N MET A 131 7.06 -9.54 11.91
CA MET A 131 5.93 -9.36 11.00
C MET A 131 6.20 -10.06 9.66
N ALA A 132 7.37 -9.85 9.05
CA ALA A 132 7.76 -10.51 7.81
C ALA A 132 7.75 -12.04 7.95
N LEU A 133 8.29 -12.57 9.06
CA LEU A 133 8.31 -14.02 9.34
C LEU A 133 6.89 -14.57 9.50
N SER A 134 5.99 -13.84 10.15
CA SER A 134 4.59 -14.26 10.30
C SER A 134 3.86 -14.36 8.96
N ILE A 135 4.17 -13.46 8.02
CA ILE A 135 3.59 -13.48 6.67
C ILE A 135 4.19 -14.66 5.89
N TYR A 136 5.51 -14.80 5.92
CA TYR A 136 6.23 -15.83 5.17
C TYR A 136 5.88 -17.26 5.60
N ASN A 137 5.68 -17.48 6.89
CA ASN A 137 5.35 -18.80 7.44
C ASN A 137 3.85 -19.12 7.38
N SER A 138 3.03 -18.29 6.74
CA SER A 138 1.60 -18.56 6.63
C SER A 138 1.29 -19.52 5.49
N ASP A 139 0.47 -20.52 5.78
CA ASP A 139 -0.03 -21.47 4.77
C ASP A 139 -1.20 -20.91 3.93
N GLN A 140 -1.63 -19.68 4.20
CA GLN A 140 -2.74 -19.00 3.54
C GLN A 140 -2.36 -17.61 3.03
N GLU A 141 -3.24 -17.02 2.22
CA GLU A 141 -3.13 -15.60 1.87
C GLU A 141 -3.23 -14.75 3.13
N ILE A 142 -2.28 -13.83 3.32
CA ILE A 142 -2.25 -12.92 4.45
C ILE A 142 -2.55 -11.50 4.00
N LYS A 143 -3.45 -10.84 4.74
CA LYS A 143 -3.77 -9.43 4.61
C LYS A 143 -3.25 -8.65 5.81
N LYS A 144 -2.62 -7.52 5.55
CA LYS A 144 -2.10 -6.61 6.58
C LYS A 144 -2.47 -5.19 6.24
N ASP A 145 -3.04 -4.50 7.22
CA ASP A 145 -3.43 -3.11 7.12
C ASP A 145 -2.42 -2.28 7.90
N ILE A 146 -1.78 -1.34 7.23
CA ILE A 146 -0.75 -0.46 7.77
C ILE A 146 -1.31 0.95 7.76
N LEU A 147 -1.30 1.60 8.92
CA LEU A 147 -1.52 3.04 9.02
C LEU A 147 -0.22 3.74 8.65
N TRP A 148 -0.32 4.74 7.78
CA TRP A 148 0.83 5.51 7.30
C TRP A 148 0.39 6.90 6.86
N ASP A 149 1.32 7.84 6.76
CA ASP A 149 1.09 9.17 6.21
C ASP A 149 1.49 9.20 4.72
N GLY A 150 0.51 8.96 3.86
CA GLY A 150 0.66 8.61 2.44
C GLY A 150 0.39 9.72 1.43
N GLY A 151 0.73 10.98 1.70
CA GLY A 151 0.51 12.06 0.71
C GLY A 151 1.09 11.75 -0.69
N ASP A 152 0.61 12.42 -1.74
CA ASP A 152 0.94 12.13 -3.15
C ASP A 152 2.44 11.91 -3.44
N LYS A 153 3.32 12.71 -2.80
CA LYS A 153 4.77 12.55 -2.93
C LYS A 153 5.25 11.17 -2.45
N ARG A 154 4.74 10.71 -1.30
CA ARG A 154 5.06 9.40 -0.72
C ARG A 154 4.41 8.25 -1.50
N LEU A 155 3.19 8.41 -2.00
CA LEU A 155 2.57 7.45 -2.93
C LEU A 155 3.41 7.24 -4.20
N ILE A 156 3.89 8.33 -4.80
CA ILE A 156 4.77 8.25 -5.98
C ILE A 156 6.12 7.62 -5.61
N LYS A 157 6.70 7.95 -4.45
CA LYS A 157 7.93 7.33 -3.93
C LYS A 157 7.72 5.82 -3.74
N LEU A 158 6.62 5.39 -3.13
CA LEU A 158 6.24 3.99 -2.94
C LEU A 158 6.19 3.24 -4.27
N CYS A 159 5.52 3.81 -5.28
CA CYS A 159 5.47 3.21 -6.61
C CYS A 159 6.85 3.06 -7.25
N LYS A 160 7.74 4.05 -7.06
CA LYS A 160 9.10 4.03 -7.58
C LYS A 160 9.94 2.95 -6.91
N GLU A 161 9.95 2.89 -5.58
CA GLU A 161 10.81 1.95 -4.84
C GLU A 161 10.34 0.50 -5.02
N LEU A 162 9.02 0.25 -5.02
CA LEU A 162 8.49 -1.10 -5.22
C LEU A 162 8.64 -1.62 -6.65
N LYS A 163 8.76 -0.74 -7.65
CA LYS A 163 9.05 -1.15 -9.03
C LYS A 163 10.35 -1.95 -9.13
N ASN A 164 11.35 -1.63 -8.30
CA ASN A 164 12.63 -2.35 -8.26
C ASN A 164 12.49 -3.79 -7.76
N LEU A 165 11.35 -4.12 -7.13
CA LEU A 165 10.99 -5.46 -6.68
C LEU A 165 9.95 -6.13 -7.61
N ASN A 166 9.83 -5.64 -8.85
CA ASN A 166 8.87 -6.10 -9.87
C ASN A 166 7.38 -5.88 -9.53
N TRP A 167 7.06 -5.02 -8.55
CA TRP A 167 5.69 -4.54 -8.40
C TRP A 167 5.29 -3.65 -9.58
N LYS A 168 4.14 -3.93 -10.16
CA LYS A 168 3.60 -3.19 -11.31
C LYS A 168 2.39 -2.40 -10.89
N VAL A 169 2.37 -1.10 -11.19
CA VAL A 169 1.17 -0.28 -11.00
C VAL A 169 0.06 -0.82 -11.91
N SER A 170 -1.06 -1.23 -11.32
CA SER A 170 -2.23 -1.71 -12.05
C SER A 170 -3.29 -0.62 -12.19
N THR A 171 -3.46 0.19 -11.14
CA THR A 171 -4.53 1.20 -11.07
C THR A 171 -4.07 2.42 -10.30
N ILE A 172 -4.43 3.60 -10.78
CA ILE A 172 -4.30 4.88 -10.07
C ILE A 172 -5.67 5.54 -10.05
N LYS A 173 -6.15 5.91 -8.86
CA LYS A 173 -7.39 6.67 -8.68
C LYS A 173 -7.05 8.09 -8.30
N PHE A 174 -7.77 9.02 -8.91
CA PHE A 174 -7.67 10.45 -8.67
C PHE A 174 -8.99 10.98 -8.14
N VAL A 175 -8.92 12.02 -7.30
CA VAL A 175 -10.07 12.75 -6.78
C VAL A 175 -9.86 14.26 -6.93
N ASN A 176 -10.88 14.93 -7.46
CA ASN A 176 -11.07 16.39 -7.42
C ASN A 176 -12.55 16.70 -7.65
N GLY A 177 -13.40 16.50 -6.64
CA GLY A 177 -14.87 16.56 -6.78
C GLY A 177 -15.50 15.42 -7.61
N LYS A 178 -14.72 14.75 -8.47
CA LYS A 178 -15.09 13.52 -9.22
C LYS A 178 -14.02 12.45 -9.07
N ASN A 179 -14.41 11.19 -9.28
CA ASN A 179 -13.54 10.01 -9.23
C ASN A 179 -13.08 9.61 -10.64
N LEU A 180 -11.78 9.68 -10.90
CA LEU A 180 -11.15 9.20 -12.13
C LEU A 180 -10.28 7.97 -11.83
N GLU A 181 -10.40 6.94 -12.65
CA GLU A 181 -9.65 5.70 -12.50
C GLU A 181 -8.83 5.42 -13.76
N LEU A 182 -7.51 5.37 -13.59
CA LEU A 182 -6.55 5.02 -14.62
C LEU A 182 -6.09 3.58 -14.42
N ASN A 183 -6.51 2.68 -15.29
CA ASN A 183 -6.10 1.28 -15.30
C ASN A 183 -4.99 1.04 -16.31
N LEU A 184 -3.98 0.28 -15.92
CA LEU A 184 -2.85 -0.10 -16.77
C LEU A 184 -3.08 -1.53 -17.28
N SER A 185 -3.39 -1.66 -18.57
CA SER A 185 -3.74 -2.92 -19.22
C SER A 185 -2.94 -3.13 -20.52
N ASN A 186 -3.02 -4.33 -21.11
CA ASN A 186 -2.41 -4.61 -22.44
C ASN A 186 -3.24 -4.03 -23.60
N GLN A 187 -4.42 -3.48 -23.32
CA GLN A 187 -5.36 -2.94 -24.30
C GLN A 187 -5.76 -1.55 -23.83
N GLY A 188 -4.91 -0.56 -24.12
CA GLY A 188 -5.08 0.81 -23.66
C GLY A 188 -4.62 1.84 -24.67
N LYS A 189 -4.76 3.10 -24.28
CA LYS A 189 -4.36 4.26 -25.07
C LYS A 189 -2.91 4.63 -24.79
N THR A 190 -2.34 5.47 -25.66
CA THR A 190 -1.05 6.11 -25.40
C THR A 190 -1.15 7.09 -24.22
N ALA A 191 -0.01 7.45 -23.62
CA ALA A 191 0.03 8.44 -22.54
C ALA A 191 -0.52 9.81 -23.00
N LYS A 192 -0.24 10.21 -24.25
CA LYS A 192 -0.73 11.47 -24.84
C LYS A 192 -2.26 11.49 -24.93
N GLU A 193 -2.85 10.47 -25.55
CA GLU A 193 -4.32 10.38 -25.67
C GLU A 193 -5.02 10.30 -24.32
N THR A 194 -4.40 9.60 -23.36
CA THR A 194 -4.94 9.46 -22.01
C THR A 194 -4.93 10.82 -21.29
N LYS A 195 -3.83 11.58 -21.41
CA LYS A 195 -3.74 12.94 -20.88
C LYS A 195 -4.82 13.84 -21.45
N GLU A 196 -4.97 13.87 -22.77
CA GLU A 196 -5.96 14.70 -23.45
C GLU A 196 -7.38 14.37 -22.99
N LYS A 197 -7.71 13.08 -22.83
CA LYS A 197 -8.99 12.65 -22.26
C LYS A 197 -9.18 13.10 -20.81
N ILE A 198 -8.16 12.97 -19.96
CA ILE A 198 -8.24 13.41 -18.56
C ILE A 198 -8.51 14.91 -18.50
N ILE A 199 -7.74 15.72 -19.26
CA ILE A 199 -7.90 17.18 -19.30
C ILE A 199 -9.29 17.56 -19.81
N LYS A 200 -9.74 16.96 -20.92
CA LYS A 200 -11.06 17.23 -21.48
C LYS A 200 -12.16 16.98 -20.43
N LYS A 201 -12.12 15.82 -19.76
CA LYS A 201 -13.10 15.45 -18.73
C LYS A 201 -13.08 16.34 -17.49
N THR A 202 -11.92 16.88 -17.13
CA THR A 202 -11.79 17.82 -16.01
C THR A 202 -12.19 19.24 -16.39
N LYS A 203 -12.14 19.62 -17.67
CA LYS A 203 -12.53 20.95 -18.19
C LYS A 203 -13.97 21.03 -18.73
N GLU A 204 -14.62 19.92 -19.06
CA GLU A 204 -16.05 19.90 -19.46
C GLU A 204 -17.01 20.12 -18.27
N ASN A 205 -16.55 20.82 -17.23
CA ASN A 205 -17.31 21.32 -16.08
C ASN A 205 -16.71 22.66 -15.63
#